data_AF-A0A2E0X312-F1
#
_entry.id   AF-A0A2E0X312-F1
#
_cell.length_a   1.000
_cell.length_b   1.000
_cell.length_c   1.000
_cell.angle_alpha   90.00
_cell.angle_beta   90.00
_cell.angle_gamma   90.00
#
_symmetry.space_group_name_H-M   'P 1'
#
loop_
_entity.id
_entity.type
_entity.pdbx_description
1 polymer ?
#
loop_
_entity_poly.entity_id
_entity_poly.type
_entity_poly.pdbx_seq_one_letter_code
_entity_poly.pdbx_strand_id
1 'polypeptide(L)' 'MSIGFNELLHQFDQLPPGDQAALTAELCRRVAARETSPISDDDLTHVADELFQQLDAHEQQDAGNAG' A
#
# COMPACT_ATOMS: atom_id res chain seq x y z
N MET A 1 6.25 19.95 -10.12
CA MET A 1 6.96 19.59 -8.87
C MET A 1 6.13 18.48 -8.24
N SER A 2 6.65 17.25 -8.16
CA SER A 2 5.90 16.13 -7.57
C SER A 2 6.08 16.17 -6.05
N ILE A 3 4.98 16.15 -5.31
CA ILE A 3 5.01 16.00 -3.85
C ILE A 3 5.36 14.53 -3.57
N GLY A 4 6.30 14.28 -2.67
CA GLY A 4 6.66 12.91 -2.28
C GLY A 4 5.52 12.25 -1.49
N PHE A 5 5.43 10.91 -1.52
CA PHE A 5 4.37 10.17 -0.82
C PHE A 5 4.32 10.49 0.69
N ASN A 6 5.47 10.52 1.36
CA ASN A 6 5.54 10.83 2.79
C ASN A 6 5.11 12.27 3.10
N GLU A 7 5.41 13.21 2.21
CA GLU A 7 5.02 14.62 2.37
C GLU A 7 3.50 14.78 2.19
N LEU A 8 2.89 14.03 1.28
CA LEU A 8 1.44 13.99 1.11
C LEU A 8 0.74 13.44 2.35
N LEU A 9 1.26 12.36 2.94
CA LEU A 9 0.72 11.79 4.18
C LEU A 9 0.87 12.77 5.35
N HIS A 10 2.03 13.42 5.46
CA HIS A 10 2.24 14.42 6.49
C HIS A 10 1.22 15.57 6.37
N GLN A 11 0.97 16.06 5.15
CA GLN A 11 -0.03 17.10 4.91
C GLN A 11 -1.46 16.64 5.23
N PHE A 12 -1.80 15.38 4.95
CA PHE A 12 -3.08 14.79 5.33
C PHE A 12 -3.28 14.81 6.86
N ASP A 13 -2.27 14.41 7.62
CA ASP A 13 -2.33 14.35 9.08
C ASP A 13 -2.52 15.73 9.73
N GLN A 14 -2.12 16.81 9.05
CA GLN A 14 -2.31 18.20 9.52
C GLN A 14 -3.72 18.75 9.23
N LEU A 15 -4.56 18.04 8.47
CA LEU A 15 -5.91 18.50 8.17
C LEU A 15 -6.84 18.40 9.39
N PRO A 16 -7.84 19.30 9.52
CA PRO A 16 -8.92 19.13 10.48
C PRO A 16 -9.62 17.77 10.30
N PRO A 17 -10.14 17.14 11.38
CA PRO A 17 -10.78 15.82 11.29
C PRO A 17 -11.92 15.73 10.25
N GLY A 18 -12.68 16.81 10.07
CA GLY A 18 -13.73 16.87 9.05
C GLY A 18 -13.20 16.84 7.62
N ASP A 19 -12.07 17.49 7.37
CA ASP A 19 -11.43 17.54 6.05
C ASP A 19 -10.71 16.22 5.73
N GLN A 20 -10.10 15.58 6.74
CA GLN A 20 -9.56 14.22 6.59
C GLN A 20 -10.66 13.23 6.19
N ALA A 21 -11.82 13.29 6.86
CA ALA A 21 -12.94 12.41 6.57
C ALA A 21 -13.50 12.65 5.17
N ALA A 22 -13.66 13.92 4.77
CA ALA A 22 -14.13 14.29 3.43
C ALA A 22 -13.16 13.82 2.33
N LEU A 23 -11.85 14.02 2.53
CA LEU A 23 -10.82 13.59 1.60
C LEU A 23 -10.74 12.06 1.49
N THR A 24 -10.87 11.35 2.61
CA THR A 24 -10.92 9.88 2.65
C THR A 24 -12.15 9.36 1.90
N ALA A 25 -13.32 9.93 2.17
CA ALA A 25 -14.56 9.54 1.48
C ALA A 25 -14.46 9.74 -0.03
N GLU A 26 -13.84 10.84 -0.46
CA GLU A 26 -13.59 11.13 -1.86
C GLU A 26 -12.64 10.11 -2.52
N LEU A 27 -11.56 9.76 -1.82
CA LEU A 27 -10.61 8.72 -2.24
C LEU A 27 -11.32 7.37 -2.41
N CYS A 28 -12.11 6.95 -1.41
CA CYS A 28 -12.88 5.70 -1.48
C CYS A 28 -13.85 5.71 -2.64
N ARG A 29 -14.56 6.82 -2.87
CA ARG A 29 -15.49 6.97 -4.01
C ARG A 29 -14.75 6.84 -5.35
N ARG A 30 -13.57 7.45 -5.48
CA ARG A 30 -12.76 7.35 -6.71
C ARG A 30 -12.17 5.96 -6.92
N VAL A 31 -11.79 5.26 -5.85
CA VAL A 31 -11.32 3.87 -5.92
C VAL A 31 -12.46 2.94 -6.33
N ALA A 32 -13.65 3.10 -5.73
CA ALA A 32 -14.83 2.30 -6.07
C ALA A 32 -15.38 2.60 -7.48
N ALA A 33 -15.25 3.85 -7.95
CA ALA A 33 -15.65 4.28 -9.28
C ALA A 33 -14.59 4.03 -10.36
N ARG A 34 -13.37 3.68 -9.96
CA ARG A 34 -12.37 3.19 -10.90
C ARG A 34 -12.80 1.79 -11.32
N GLU A 35 -12.99 1.60 -12.62
CA GLU A 35 -12.86 0.27 -13.20
C GLU A 35 -11.39 -0.14 -13.01
N THR A 36 -11.07 -0.69 -11.85
CA THR A 36 -9.83 -1.43 -11.70
C THR A 36 -9.97 -2.60 -12.64
N SER A 37 -9.18 -2.62 -13.71
CA SER A 37 -9.02 -3.83 -14.50
C SER A 37 -8.74 -4.94 -13.49
N PRO A 38 -9.52 -6.03 -13.47
CA PRO A 38 -9.24 -7.13 -12.57
C PRO A 38 -7.78 -7.51 -12.74
N ILE A 39 -7.07 -7.65 -11.61
CA ILE A 39 -5.70 -8.14 -11.61
C ILE A 39 -5.71 -9.45 -12.40
N SER A 40 -4.79 -9.60 -13.35
CA SER A 40 -4.73 -10.86 -14.08
C SER A 40 -4.29 -11.98 -13.14
N ASP A 41 -4.68 -13.22 -13.43
CA ASP A 41 -4.24 -14.38 -12.64
C ASP A 41 -2.70 -14.49 -12.65
N ASP A 42 -2.06 -14.06 -13.74
CA ASP A 42 -0.60 -14.01 -13.88
C ASP A 42 0.01 -12.95 -12.95
N ASP A 43 -0.55 -11.74 -12.93
CA ASP A 43 -0.09 -10.67 -12.02
C ASP A 43 -0.31 -11.06 -10.56
N LEU A 44 -1.42 -11.73 -10.24
CA LEU A 44 -1.71 -12.21 -8.90
C LEU A 44 -0.72 -13.28 -8.46
N THR A 45 -0.39 -14.22 -9.35
CA THR A 45 0.60 -15.27 -9.10
C THR A 45 1.99 -14.67 -8.90
N HIS A 46 2.36 -13.68 -9.72
CA HIS A 46 3.64 -13.00 -9.59
C HIS A 46 3.78 -12.27 -8.26
N VAL A 47 2.73 -11.53 -7.83
CA VAL A 47 2.71 -10.86 -6.53
C VAL A 47 2.80 -11.87 -5.38
N ALA A 48 2.14 -13.02 -5.50
CA ALA A 48 2.23 -14.07 -4.49
C ALA A 48 3.67 -14.61 -4.35
N ASP A 49 4.34 -14.88 -5.47
CA ASP A 49 5.73 -15.34 -5.47
C ASP A 49 6.69 -14.33 -4.82
N GLU A 50 6.52 -13.03 -5.09
CA GLU A 50 7.33 -11.99 -4.45
C GLU A 50 7.12 -11.97 -2.93
N LEU A 51 5.88 -12.10 -2.47
CA LEU A 51 5.56 -12.14 -1.03
C LEU A 51 6.15 -13.36 -0.35
N PHE A 52 6.11 -14.54 -0.99
CA PHE A 52 6.73 -15.75 -0.44
C PHE A 52 8.25 -15.63 -0.35
N GLN A 53 8.91 -15.07 -1.37
CA GLN A 53 10.36 -14.84 -1.33
C GLN A 53 10.78 -13.85 -0.23
N GLN A 54 9.98 -12.79 -0.02
CA GLN A 54 10.22 -11.84 1.08
C GLN A 54 10.06 -12.51 2.45
N LEU A 55 9.07 -13.38 2.60
CA LEU A 55 8.85 -14.15 3.82
C LEU A 55 10.02 -15.10 4.09
N ASP A 56 10.46 -15.86 3.09
CA ASP A 56 11.61 -16.77 3.19
C ASP A 56 12.89 -15.99 3.59
N ALA A 57 13.09 -14.81 3.02
CA ALA A 57 14.23 -13.96 3.37
C ALA A 57 14.17 -13.48 4.83
N HIS A 58 12.99 -13.16 5.34
CA HIS A 58 12.80 -12.77 6.74
C HIS A 58 13.05 -13.95 7.69
N GLU A 59 12.55 -15.14 7.37
CA GLU A 59 12.77 -16.34 8.17
C GLU A 59 14.25 -16.73 8.24
N GLN A 60 14.99 -16.58 7.14
CA GLN A 60 16.43 -16.81 7.11
C GLN A 60 17.21 -15.80 7.96
N GLN A 61 16.79 -14.53 7.97
CA GLN A 61 17.38 -13.50 8.83
C GLN A 61 17.12 -13.78 10.31
N ASP A 62 15.89 -14.18 10.66
CA ASP A 62 15.53 -14.52 12.03
C ASP A 62 16.26 -15.79 12.52
N ALA A 63 16.41 -16.80 11.66
CA ALA A 63 17.17 -18.01 11.96
C ALA A 63 18.68 -17.74 12.12
N GLY A 64 19.23 -16.76 11.39
CA GLY A 64 20.64 -16.36 11.50
C GLY A 64 20.99 -15.54 12.73
N ASN A 65 19.99 -14.92 13.39
CA ASN A 65 20.17 -14.09 14.59
C ASN A 65 19.94 -14.86 15.90
N ALA A 66 19.61 -16.16 15.81
CA ALA A 66 19.39 -17.06 16.94
C ALA A 66 20.61 -17.94 17.30
N GLY A 67 21.77 -17.70 16.66
CA GLY A 67 23.06 -18.35 16.95
C GLY A 67 24.07 -17.38 17.53
#